data_AF-A0A7S2UEL8-F1
#
_entry.id   AF-A0A7S2UEL8-F1
#
_cell.length_a   1.000
_cell.length_b   1.000
_cell.length_c   1.000
_cell.angle_alpha   90.00
_cell.angle_beta   90.00
_cell.angle_gamma   90.00
#
_symmetry.space_group_name_H-M   'P 1'
#
loop_
_entity.id
_entity.type
_entity.pdbx_description
1 polymer ?
#
loop_
_entity_poly.entity_id
_entity_poly.type
_entity_poly.pdbx_seq_one_letter_code
_entity_poly.pdbx_strand_id
1 'polypeptide(L)'
;GQVAMPFQMEDACRPDFGKESDVGAYHGDDDEKPSEDGLVRVGQEARLNHRWIDLRTPANQSIFRIESMVGCLFRENLMGEGFVEIHTPKIIGGASEGGSDVFTLDYFGQPACLAMSPQLHKQMTAACSGFERVFETGPVFRAENSNTRRHLCEFTGFDLEMVIHEHYDEVLHVLSNLFIHIFDGLKSRCQNELERVREQHPFEDLQYLNPTLKLTYAEGCALLREAGVEQDDYDDLSTA
;
A
#
# COMPACT_ATOMS: atom_id res chain seq x y z
N GLY A 1 31.67 19.96 -20.81
CA GLY A 1 30.34 20.43 -21.23
C GLY A 1 29.38 20.19 -20.09
N GLN A 2 28.53 21.14 -19.76
CA GLN A 2 27.48 20.95 -18.75
C GLN A 2 26.49 19.92 -19.30
N VAL A 3 26.26 18.84 -18.56
CA VAL A 3 25.21 17.87 -18.88
C VAL A 3 23.87 18.52 -18.53
N ALA A 4 22.95 18.59 -19.49
CA ALA A 4 21.61 19.11 -19.26
C ALA A 4 20.84 18.17 -18.31
N MET A 5 20.05 18.75 -17.40
CA MET A 5 19.15 17.97 -16.55
C MET A 5 18.05 17.33 -17.40
N PRO A 6 17.62 16.09 -17.12
CA PRO A 6 16.60 15.39 -17.90
C PRO A 6 15.23 16.08 -17.87
N PHE A 7 14.93 16.85 -16.82
CA PHE A 7 13.78 17.76 -16.74
C PHE A 7 14.03 18.87 -15.70
N GLN A 8 13.23 19.94 -15.76
CA GLN A 8 13.24 21.00 -14.73
C GLN A 8 12.38 20.60 -13.54
N MET A 9 12.83 20.96 -12.34
CA MET A 9 12.11 20.63 -11.11
C MET A 9 10.74 21.34 -11.05
N GLU A 10 10.63 22.56 -11.58
CA GLU A 10 9.34 23.27 -11.65
C GLU A 10 8.31 22.51 -12.50
N ASP A 11 8.74 21.84 -13.58
CA ASP A 11 7.85 21.06 -14.44
C ASP A 11 7.34 19.80 -13.71
N ALA A 12 8.17 19.18 -12.87
CA ALA A 12 7.83 18.00 -12.07
C ALA A 12 7.01 18.31 -10.80
N CYS A 13 6.92 19.58 -10.40
CA CYS A 13 6.08 20.04 -9.28
C CYS A 13 4.65 20.41 -9.71
N ARG A 14 4.36 20.44 -11.01
CA ARG A 14 3.04 20.82 -11.52
C ARG A 14 2.01 19.75 -11.14
N PRO A 15 0.76 20.16 -10.83
CA PRO A 15 -0.31 19.21 -10.58
C PRO A 15 -0.56 18.30 -11.77
N ASP A 16 -0.83 17.02 -11.49
CA ASP A 16 -1.30 16.08 -12.48
C ASP A 16 -2.81 16.31 -12.68
N PHE A 17 -3.22 16.69 -13.90
CA PHE A 17 -4.62 16.93 -14.24
C PHE A 17 -5.32 15.67 -14.79
N GLY A 18 -4.61 14.55 -14.87
CA GLY A 18 -5.23 13.27 -15.11
C GLY A 18 -6.11 12.93 -13.92
N LYS A 19 -7.43 12.80 -14.13
CA LYS A 19 -8.24 12.02 -13.20
C LYS A 19 -7.58 10.65 -13.12
N GLU A 20 -7.35 10.13 -11.91
CA GLU A 20 -7.13 8.70 -11.74
C GLU A 20 -8.35 8.00 -12.34
N SER A 21 -8.22 7.55 -13.59
CA SER A 21 -9.19 6.64 -14.17
C SER A 21 -9.04 5.31 -13.44
N ASP A 22 -10.18 4.71 -13.11
CA ASP A 22 -10.30 3.38 -12.52
C ASP A 22 -9.46 2.31 -13.25
N VAL A 23 -9.28 1.20 -12.55
CA VAL A 23 -8.39 0.07 -12.84
C VAL A 23 -8.23 -0.19 -14.35
N GLY A 24 -7.09 0.26 -14.87
CA GLY A 24 -6.73 0.13 -16.27
C GLY A 24 -5.24 -0.18 -16.41
N ALA A 25 -4.86 -0.76 -17.54
CA ALA A 25 -3.47 -1.03 -17.85
C ALA A 25 -2.69 0.28 -17.89
N TYR A 26 -1.52 0.33 -17.24
CA TYR A 26 -0.60 1.45 -17.42
C TYR A 26 -0.07 1.43 -18.85
N HIS A 27 -0.59 2.32 -19.69
CA HIS A 27 -0.03 2.59 -21.01
C HIS A 27 0.95 3.75 -20.84
N GLY A 28 2.26 3.50 -20.98
CA GLY A 28 3.33 4.50 -20.81
C GLY A 28 3.30 5.68 -21.81
N ASP A 29 2.22 5.85 -22.56
CA ASP A 29 2.04 6.85 -23.62
C ASP A 29 1.23 8.10 -23.17
N ASP A 30 0.95 8.28 -21.87
CA ASP A 30 0.42 9.55 -21.35
C ASP A 30 1.49 10.67 -21.35
N ASP A 31 2.72 10.33 -21.71
CA ASP A 31 3.82 11.25 -21.90
C ASP A 31 3.61 12.01 -23.23
N GLU A 32 3.59 13.35 -23.15
CA GLU A 32 3.58 14.30 -24.29
C GLU A 32 2.25 14.81 -24.85
N LYS A 33 1.14 14.79 -24.09
CA LYS A 33 0.06 15.75 -24.41
C LYS A 33 0.34 17.09 -23.71
N PRO A 34 0.54 18.20 -24.43
CA PRO A 34 0.59 19.51 -23.80
C PRO A 34 -0.69 19.71 -23.00
N SER A 35 -0.55 20.22 -21.78
CA SER A 35 -1.70 20.60 -20.97
C SER A 35 -2.67 21.47 -21.74
N GLU A 36 -3.94 21.46 -21.35
CA GLU A 36 -4.89 22.51 -21.75
C GLU A 36 -4.39 23.94 -21.39
N ASP A 37 -3.53 24.07 -20.37
CA ASP A 37 -2.92 25.35 -19.94
C ASP A 37 -1.60 25.73 -20.65
N GLY A 38 -1.10 24.91 -21.59
CA GLY A 38 0.13 25.16 -22.33
C GLY A 38 1.44 25.00 -21.55
N LEU A 39 1.41 24.52 -20.30
CA LEU A 39 2.61 24.23 -19.51
C LEU A 39 3.20 22.85 -19.85
N VAL A 40 4.52 22.69 -19.67
CA VAL A 40 5.20 21.39 -19.83
C VAL A 40 4.97 20.53 -18.57
N ARG A 41 4.62 19.26 -18.71
CA ARG A 41 4.59 18.33 -17.56
C ARG A 41 5.53 17.18 -17.83
N VAL A 42 6.12 16.66 -16.75
CA VAL A 42 7.03 15.51 -16.84
C VAL A 42 6.23 14.25 -16.58
N GLY A 43 6.27 13.35 -17.55
CA GLY A 43 5.67 12.03 -17.50
C GLY A 43 6.09 11.18 -16.30
N GLN A 44 5.21 10.26 -15.85
CA GLN A 44 5.52 9.38 -14.72
C GLN A 44 6.73 8.47 -15.02
N GLU A 45 6.85 7.96 -16.25
CA GLU A 45 7.99 7.14 -16.66
C GLU A 45 9.30 7.93 -16.58
N ALA A 46 9.34 9.15 -17.14
CA ALA A 46 10.51 10.02 -17.05
C ALA A 46 10.88 10.37 -15.59
N ARG A 47 9.88 10.59 -14.73
CA ARG A 47 10.08 10.84 -13.29
C ARG A 47 10.66 9.62 -12.59
N LEU A 48 10.21 8.40 -12.90
CA LEU A 48 10.73 7.16 -12.33
C LEU A 48 12.15 6.83 -12.86
N ASN A 49 12.40 6.99 -14.16
CA ASN A 49 13.72 6.80 -14.77
C ASN A 49 14.77 7.75 -14.20
N HIS A 50 14.35 8.90 -13.68
CA HIS A 50 15.21 9.88 -13.01
C HIS A 50 14.74 10.18 -11.58
N ARG A 51 14.35 9.13 -10.84
CA ARG A 51 13.74 9.24 -9.49
C ARG A 51 14.54 10.08 -8.52
N TRP A 52 15.87 10.10 -8.62
CA TRP A 52 16.74 10.92 -7.76
C TRP A 52 16.54 12.44 -7.89
N ILE A 53 16.04 12.92 -9.04
CA ILE A 53 15.63 14.32 -9.22
C ILE A 53 14.21 14.49 -8.72
N ASP A 54 13.31 13.60 -9.13
CA ASP A 54 11.89 13.66 -8.76
C ASP A 54 11.67 13.62 -7.25
N LEU A 55 12.49 12.85 -6.52
CA LEU A 55 12.50 12.82 -5.05
C LEU A 55 12.81 14.16 -4.40
N ARG A 56 13.30 15.17 -5.14
CA ARG A 56 13.57 16.51 -4.61
C ARG A 56 12.34 17.41 -4.63
N THR A 57 11.26 17.03 -5.31
CA THR A 57 10.03 17.84 -5.32
C THR A 57 9.41 17.88 -3.91
N PRO A 58 8.78 19.00 -3.51
CA PRO A 58 8.15 19.13 -2.20
C PRO A 58 7.11 18.04 -1.91
N ALA A 59 6.31 17.66 -2.91
CA ALA A 59 5.31 16.60 -2.76
C ALA A 59 5.97 15.24 -2.51
N ASN A 60 6.96 14.82 -3.31
CA ASN A 60 7.64 13.54 -3.08
C ASN A 60 8.37 13.51 -1.73
N GLN A 61 9.07 14.59 -1.36
CA GLN A 61 9.68 14.71 -0.03
C GLN A 61 8.63 14.48 1.07
N SER A 62 7.43 15.00 0.89
CA SER A 62 6.34 14.88 1.86
C SER A 62 5.70 13.49 1.86
N ILE A 63 5.49 12.87 0.69
CA ILE A 63 4.99 11.50 0.54
C ILE A 63 5.86 10.51 1.31
N PHE A 64 7.19 10.55 1.13
CA PHE A 64 8.10 9.62 1.84
C PHE A 64 8.17 9.89 3.35
N ARG A 65 7.98 11.13 3.80
CA ARG A 65 7.87 11.44 5.23
C ARG A 65 6.58 10.89 5.84
N ILE A 66 5.47 11.02 5.11
CA ILE A 66 4.17 10.44 5.49
C ILE A 66 4.29 8.91 5.54
N GLU A 67 4.86 8.28 4.51
CA GLU A 67 5.11 6.83 4.46
C GLU A 67 5.94 6.37 5.67
N SER A 68 7.04 7.07 5.96
CA SER A 68 7.85 6.80 7.15
C SER A 68 7.03 6.94 8.44
N MET A 69 6.15 7.95 8.54
CA MET A 69 5.32 8.16 9.73
C MET A 69 4.24 7.07 9.88
N VAL A 70 3.66 6.57 8.79
CA VAL A 70 2.76 5.41 8.82
C VAL A 70 3.47 4.21 9.47
N GLY A 71 4.71 3.92 9.06
CA GLY A 71 5.49 2.84 9.66
C GLY A 71 5.85 3.06 11.12
N CYS A 72 6.03 4.31 11.56
CA CYS A 72 6.22 4.65 12.97
C CYS A 72 4.94 4.43 13.78
N LEU A 73 3.80 4.96 13.31
CA LEU A 73 2.50 4.86 13.99
C LEU A 73 1.99 3.41 14.06
N PHE A 74 2.24 2.62 13.02
CA PHE A 74 1.95 1.19 13.01
C PHE A 74 2.67 0.45 14.15
N ARG A 75 3.99 0.68 14.28
CA ARG A 75 4.79 0.10 15.36
C ARG A 75 4.38 0.63 16.72
N GLU A 76 4.17 1.94 16.84
CA GLU A 76 3.75 2.60 18.09
C GLU A 76 2.47 1.98 18.65
N ASN A 77 1.43 1.81 17.81
CA ASN A 77 0.18 1.20 18.24
C ASN A 77 0.36 -0.27 18.65
N LEU A 78 0.94 -1.10 17.78
CA LEU A 78 1.04 -2.54 18.03
C LEU A 78 1.96 -2.87 19.22
N MET A 79 3.08 -2.16 19.38
CA MET A 79 3.93 -2.32 20.56
C MET A 79 3.20 -1.88 21.85
N GLY A 80 2.37 -0.83 21.77
CA GLY A 80 1.50 -0.41 22.87
C GLY A 80 0.47 -1.47 23.28
N GLU A 81 0.04 -2.30 22.33
CA GLU A 81 -0.85 -3.45 22.53
C GLU A 81 -0.11 -4.78 22.84
N GLY A 82 1.21 -4.71 23.09
CA GLY A 82 2.01 -5.86 23.51
C GLY A 82 2.44 -6.79 22.39
N PHE A 83 2.34 -6.38 21.12
CA PHE A 83 2.88 -7.17 20.02
C PHE A 83 4.42 -7.13 19.97
N VAL A 84 5.01 -8.19 19.44
CA VAL A 84 6.46 -8.32 19.21
C VAL A 84 6.77 -8.23 17.71
N GLU A 85 7.69 -7.33 17.33
CA GLU A 85 8.21 -7.27 15.96
C GLU A 85 9.07 -8.50 15.67
N ILE A 86 8.77 -9.20 14.58
CA ILE A 86 9.51 -10.37 14.10
C ILE A 86 10.04 -10.13 12.69
N HIS A 87 11.05 -10.90 12.30
CA HIS A 87 11.66 -10.82 10.96
C HIS A 87 11.75 -12.23 10.39
N THR A 88 11.04 -12.48 9.30
CA THR A 88 10.89 -13.82 8.72
C THR A 88 11.67 -13.95 7.41
N PRO A 89 12.14 -15.16 7.04
CA PRO A 89 12.91 -15.35 5.83
C PRO A 89 12.07 -15.04 4.57
N LYS A 90 12.70 -14.40 3.59
CA LYS A 90 12.08 -14.05 2.30
C LYS A 90 12.45 -14.99 1.17
N ILE A 91 13.44 -15.86 1.39
CA ILE A 91 13.80 -16.97 0.49
C ILE A 91 13.30 -18.25 1.15
N ILE A 92 12.39 -18.95 0.49
CA ILE A 92 11.73 -20.15 1.01
C ILE A 92 11.86 -21.30 0.01
N GLY A 93 11.83 -22.54 0.52
CA GLY A 93 12.05 -23.75 -0.30
C GLY A 93 10.87 -24.16 -1.19
N GLY A 94 9.74 -23.46 -1.12
CA GLY A 94 8.55 -23.74 -1.91
C GLY A 94 7.47 -22.70 -1.63
N ALA A 95 6.46 -22.61 -2.52
CA ALA A 95 5.36 -21.68 -2.36
C ALA A 95 4.63 -21.93 -1.02
N SER A 96 4.55 -20.90 -0.18
CA SER A 96 3.94 -20.96 1.16
C SER A 96 2.41 -21.02 1.11
N GLU A 97 1.80 -20.54 0.02
CA GLU A 97 0.34 -20.51 -0.21
C GLU A 97 0.08 -20.93 -1.67
N GLY A 98 -0.87 -21.84 -1.88
CA GLY A 98 -1.14 -22.39 -3.21
C GLY A 98 -1.94 -21.42 -4.10
N GLY A 99 -1.68 -21.44 -5.41
CA GLY A 99 -2.55 -20.84 -6.42
C GLY A 99 -2.06 -19.56 -7.10
N SER A 100 -0.94 -18.96 -6.66
CA SER A 100 -0.39 -17.74 -7.26
C SER A 100 1.04 -17.92 -7.78
N ASP A 101 1.38 -17.15 -8.82
CA ASP A 101 2.72 -17.14 -9.41
C ASP A 101 3.77 -16.66 -8.37
N VAL A 102 4.90 -17.36 -8.31
CA VAL A 102 6.04 -17.03 -7.42
C VAL A 102 7.30 -16.73 -8.23
N PHE A 103 8.12 -15.79 -7.75
CA PHE A 103 9.46 -15.62 -8.29
C PHE A 103 10.36 -16.77 -7.82
N THR A 104 10.86 -17.58 -8.75
CA THR A 104 11.76 -18.69 -8.46
C THR A 104 13.23 -18.30 -8.67
N LEU A 105 14.13 -18.87 -7.87
CA LEU A 105 15.57 -18.67 -7.97
C LEU A 105 16.33 -19.98 -7.69
N ASP A 106 17.53 -20.10 -8.26
CA ASP A 106 18.48 -21.15 -7.88
C ASP A 106 19.25 -20.72 -6.62
N TYR A 107 19.08 -21.46 -5.55
CA TYR A 107 19.75 -21.23 -4.28
C TYR A 107 20.83 -22.30 -4.07
N PHE A 108 21.98 -22.10 -4.72
CA PHE A 108 23.13 -23.02 -4.68
C PHE A 108 22.81 -24.44 -5.19
N GLY A 109 22.10 -24.54 -6.32
CA GLY A 109 21.66 -25.82 -6.87
C GLY A 109 20.42 -26.41 -6.21
N GLN A 110 19.75 -25.66 -5.31
CA GLN A 110 18.44 -26.01 -4.77
C GLN A 110 17.39 -25.01 -5.25
N PRO A 111 16.19 -25.46 -5.67
CA PRO A 111 15.12 -24.55 -6.01
C PRO A 111 14.64 -23.79 -4.77
N ALA A 112 14.46 -22.48 -4.92
CA ALA A 112 13.84 -21.63 -3.92
C ALA A 112 12.88 -20.63 -4.59
N CYS A 113 12.06 -19.96 -3.80
CA CYS A 113 11.24 -18.85 -4.25
C CYS A 113 11.25 -17.68 -3.26
N LEU A 114 10.87 -16.50 -3.76
CA LEU A 114 10.60 -15.34 -2.92
C LEU A 114 9.22 -15.48 -2.25
N ALA A 115 9.15 -15.22 -0.96
CA ALA A 115 7.93 -15.34 -0.18
C ALA A 115 6.88 -14.29 -0.57
N MET A 116 5.66 -14.74 -0.89
CA MET A 116 4.56 -13.84 -1.29
C MET A 116 3.80 -13.20 -0.12
N SER A 117 4.02 -13.72 1.08
CA SER A 117 3.51 -13.18 2.33
C SER A 117 4.32 -13.81 3.46
N PRO A 118 4.46 -13.15 4.62
CA PRO A 118 5.04 -13.76 5.80
C PRO A 118 4.04 -14.67 6.55
N GLN A 119 2.86 -14.94 5.99
CA GLN A 119 1.70 -15.51 6.68
C GLN A 119 2.01 -16.81 7.43
N LEU A 120 2.62 -17.80 6.75
CA LEU A 120 2.98 -19.07 7.37
C LEU A 120 3.90 -18.88 8.59
N HIS A 121 4.92 -18.03 8.47
CA HIS A 121 5.87 -17.78 9.54
C HIS A 121 5.25 -17.03 10.72
N LYS A 122 4.37 -16.05 10.44
CA LYS A 122 3.63 -15.35 11.50
C LYS A 122 2.72 -16.29 12.26
N GLN A 123 1.97 -17.16 11.58
CA GLN A 123 1.12 -18.17 12.21
C GLN A 123 1.92 -19.12 13.10
N MET A 124 3.05 -19.64 12.60
CA MET A 124 3.95 -20.49 13.40
C MET A 124 4.50 -19.75 14.63
N THR A 125 4.80 -18.46 14.50
CA THR A 125 5.38 -17.68 15.60
C THR A 125 4.33 -17.31 16.64
N ALA A 126 3.18 -16.78 16.21
CA ALA A 126 2.09 -16.40 17.09
C ALA A 126 1.47 -17.62 17.80
N ALA A 127 1.08 -18.65 17.03
CA ALA A 127 0.31 -19.77 17.56
C ALA A 127 1.17 -20.89 18.16
N CYS A 128 2.36 -21.17 17.59
CA CYS A 128 3.15 -22.33 18.01
C CYS A 128 4.36 -21.97 18.90
N SER A 129 4.82 -20.71 18.87
CA SER A 129 6.03 -20.28 19.59
C SER A 129 5.75 -19.47 20.86
N GLY A 130 4.48 -19.33 21.24
CA GLY A 130 4.07 -18.69 22.48
C GLY A 130 4.20 -17.17 22.53
N PHE A 131 4.45 -16.52 21.37
CA PHE A 131 4.49 -15.06 21.30
C PHE A 131 3.08 -14.44 21.37
N GLU A 132 2.05 -15.18 20.96
CA GLU A 132 0.63 -14.81 20.91
C GLU A 132 0.27 -13.60 20.03
N ARG A 133 1.10 -12.56 19.96
CA ARG A 133 0.89 -11.32 19.19
C ARG A 133 2.20 -10.92 18.52
N VAL A 134 2.23 -10.99 17.19
CA VAL A 134 3.42 -10.64 16.41
C VAL A 134 3.07 -9.74 15.24
N PHE A 135 4.02 -8.92 14.83
CA PHE A 135 3.92 -8.15 13.58
C PHE A 135 5.24 -8.16 12.83
N GLU A 136 5.17 -7.87 11.54
CA GLU A 136 6.33 -7.73 10.68
C GLU A 136 6.13 -6.56 9.72
N THR A 137 7.20 -5.82 9.47
CA THR A 137 7.28 -4.89 8.34
C THR A 137 8.42 -5.32 7.44
N GLY A 138 8.13 -5.66 6.19
CA GLY A 138 9.16 -6.19 5.29
C GLY A 138 8.69 -6.34 3.85
N PRO A 139 9.61 -6.73 2.94
CA PRO A 139 9.28 -6.87 1.53
C PRO A 139 8.34 -8.06 1.29
N VAL A 140 7.41 -7.86 0.37
CA VAL A 140 6.43 -8.82 -0.13
C VAL A 140 6.53 -8.86 -1.65
N PHE A 141 6.49 -10.07 -2.23
CA PHE A 141 6.67 -10.28 -3.66
C PHE A 141 5.45 -10.92 -4.30
N ARG A 142 4.96 -10.38 -5.42
CA ARG A 142 3.87 -10.96 -6.22
C ARG A 142 4.35 -11.10 -7.66
N ALA A 143 4.31 -12.31 -8.21
CA ALA A 143 4.81 -12.55 -9.57
C ALA A 143 3.70 -12.50 -10.64
N GLU A 144 2.50 -12.07 -10.28
CA GLU A 144 1.39 -11.87 -11.21
C GLU A 144 1.77 -10.83 -12.27
N ASN A 145 1.54 -11.15 -13.54
CA ASN A 145 1.79 -10.22 -14.65
C ASN A 145 0.63 -9.19 -14.77
N SER A 146 0.46 -8.38 -13.74
CA SER A 146 -0.58 -7.36 -13.62
C SER A 146 0.03 -5.96 -13.70
N ASN A 147 -0.07 -5.32 -14.86
CA ASN A 147 0.46 -3.96 -15.07
C ASN A 147 -0.63 -2.91 -14.89
N THR A 148 -1.03 -2.66 -13.64
CA THR A 148 -2.05 -1.66 -13.28
C THR A 148 -1.47 -0.63 -12.32
N ARG A 149 -2.15 0.51 -12.14
CA ARG A 149 -1.75 1.55 -11.19
C ARG A 149 -1.72 1.14 -9.71
N ARG A 150 -2.27 -0.03 -9.35
CA ARG A 150 -2.40 -0.52 -7.96
C ARG A 150 -1.55 -1.77 -7.66
N HIS A 151 -0.88 -2.34 -8.65
CA HIS A 151 -0.11 -3.57 -8.49
C HIS A 151 1.38 -3.32 -8.66
N LEU A 152 2.18 -3.85 -7.73
CA LEU A 152 3.64 -3.88 -7.79
C LEU A 152 4.11 -5.32 -7.57
N CYS A 153 5.19 -5.71 -8.24
CA CYS A 153 5.81 -7.02 -8.03
C CYS A 153 6.56 -7.11 -6.69
N GLU A 154 6.94 -5.97 -6.12
CA GLU A 154 7.59 -5.84 -4.82
C GLU A 154 6.99 -4.63 -4.08
N PHE A 155 6.58 -4.82 -2.83
CA PHE A 155 6.09 -3.76 -1.96
C PHE A 155 6.41 -4.05 -0.50
N THR A 156 6.31 -3.04 0.36
CA THR A 156 6.50 -3.23 1.81
C THR A 156 5.17 -3.62 2.44
N GLY A 157 5.09 -4.83 2.99
CA GLY A 157 3.97 -5.32 3.77
C GLY A 157 4.03 -4.85 5.22
N PHE A 158 2.86 -4.53 5.77
CA PHE A 158 2.64 -4.32 7.20
C PHE A 158 1.71 -5.42 7.68
N ASP A 159 2.28 -6.38 8.39
CA ASP A 159 1.64 -7.63 8.69
C ASP A 159 1.50 -7.80 10.20
N LEU A 160 0.36 -8.29 10.66
CA LEU A 160 0.20 -8.74 12.05
C LEU A 160 -0.45 -10.12 12.09
N GLU A 161 -0.29 -10.80 13.23
CA GLU A 161 -0.97 -12.05 13.56
C GLU A 161 -1.15 -12.08 15.08
N MET A 162 -2.32 -12.53 15.54
CA MET A 162 -2.57 -12.71 16.96
C MET A 162 -3.42 -13.94 17.25
N VAL A 163 -3.17 -14.58 18.38
CA VAL A 163 -4.01 -15.65 18.92
C VAL A 163 -5.36 -15.05 19.31
N ILE A 164 -6.42 -15.73 18.88
CA ILE A 164 -7.80 -15.40 19.20
C ILE A 164 -8.23 -16.27 20.38
N HIS A 165 -8.85 -15.67 21.39
CA HIS A 165 -9.29 -16.42 22.57
C HIS A 165 -10.74 -16.88 22.47
N GLU A 166 -11.65 -15.99 22.06
CA GLU A 166 -13.09 -16.25 22.03
C GLU A 166 -13.68 -16.02 20.64
N HIS A 167 -13.37 -14.89 20.00
CA HIS A 167 -13.99 -14.51 18.73
C HIS A 167 -13.07 -13.63 17.88
N TYR A 168 -13.10 -13.81 16.56
CA TYR A 168 -12.23 -13.05 15.64
C TYR A 168 -12.47 -11.54 15.63
N ASP A 169 -13.60 -11.08 16.18
CA ASP A 169 -13.86 -9.65 16.43
C ASP A 169 -12.78 -9.01 17.32
N GLU A 170 -12.07 -9.80 18.14
CA GLU A 170 -10.88 -9.34 18.87
C GLU A 170 -9.83 -8.74 17.92
N VAL A 171 -9.54 -9.41 16.80
CA VAL A 171 -8.60 -8.93 15.78
C VAL A 171 -9.17 -7.72 15.05
N LEU A 172 -10.48 -7.71 14.76
CA LEU A 172 -11.12 -6.57 14.11
C LEU A 172 -11.04 -5.30 14.97
N HIS A 173 -11.17 -5.42 16.28
CA HIS A 173 -10.99 -4.28 17.19
C HIS A 173 -9.55 -3.75 17.18
N VAL A 174 -8.54 -4.63 17.16
CA VAL A 174 -7.13 -4.24 17.01
C VAL A 174 -6.91 -3.50 15.69
N LEU A 175 -7.42 -4.03 14.58
CA LEU A 175 -7.31 -3.39 13.26
C LEU A 175 -8.03 -2.03 13.22
N SER A 176 -9.23 -1.94 13.81
CA SER A 176 -9.97 -0.68 13.91
C SER A 176 -9.17 0.38 14.65
N ASN A 177 -8.65 0.05 15.84
CA ASN A 177 -7.84 0.96 16.64
C ASN A 177 -6.54 1.36 15.93
N LEU A 178 -5.88 0.41 15.26
CA LEU A 178 -4.67 0.65 14.49
C LEU A 178 -4.87 1.70 13.39
N PHE A 179 -5.90 1.54 12.56
CA PHE A 179 -6.19 2.50 11.50
C PHE A 179 -6.54 3.88 12.05
N ILE A 180 -7.39 3.94 13.09
CA ILE A 180 -7.74 5.20 13.76
C ILE A 180 -6.47 5.89 14.31
N HIS A 181 -5.59 5.15 14.99
CA HIS A 181 -4.33 5.68 15.51
C HIS A 181 -3.43 6.23 14.40
N ILE A 182 -3.33 5.53 13.27
CA ILE A 182 -2.56 6.00 12.12
C ILE A 182 -3.19 7.28 11.53
N PHE A 183 -4.51 7.31 11.31
CA PHE A 183 -5.18 8.46 10.73
C PHE A 183 -5.08 9.71 11.61
N ASP A 184 -5.33 9.59 12.91
CA ASP A 184 -5.15 10.69 13.87
C ASP A 184 -3.68 11.11 14.01
N GLY A 185 -2.76 10.13 14.00
CA GLY A 185 -1.32 10.37 14.05
C GLY A 185 -0.83 11.17 12.84
N LEU A 186 -1.25 10.81 11.63
CA LEU A 186 -0.91 11.57 10.42
C LEU A 186 -1.52 12.98 10.44
N LYS A 187 -2.80 13.10 10.81
CA LYS A 187 -3.48 14.40 10.90
C LYS A 187 -2.85 15.33 11.92
N SER A 188 -2.26 14.80 12.98
CA SER A 188 -1.62 15.60 14.03
C SER A 188 -0.13 15.86 13.79
N ARG A 189 0.60 14.90 13.21
CA ARG A 189 2.08 14.92 13.09
C ARG A 189 2.59 15.28 11.69
N CYS A 190 1.76 15.23 10.65
CA CYS A 190 2.16 15.41 9.25
C CYS A 190 1.35 16.49 8.50
N GLN A 191 0.82 17.50 9.20
CA GLN A 191 -0.01 18.55 8.57
C GLN A 191 0.72 19.28 7.44
N ASN A 192 1.97 19.67 7.68
CA ASN A 192 2.78 20.37 6.69
C ASN A 192 3.00 19.50 5.44
N GLU A 193 3.36 18.23 5.65
CA GLU A 193 3.56 17.27 4.57
C GLU A 193 2.28 17.03 3.78
N LEU A 194 1.14 16.85 4.46
CA LEU A 194 -0.17 16.68 3.81
C LEU A 194 -0.54 17.89 2.97
N GLU A 195 -0.26 19.11 3.43
CA GLU A 195 -0.46 20.33 2.64
C GLU A 195 0.42 20.37 1.40
N ARG A 196 1.72 20.02 1.51
CA ARG A 196 2.62 19.96 0.36
C ARG A 196 2.17 18.93 -0.69
N VAL A 197 1.66 17.79 -0.24
CA VAL A 197 1.07 16.80 -1.16
C VAL A 197 -0.18 17.37 -1.81
N ARG A 198 -1.08 18.01 -1.03
CA ARG A 198 -2.32 18.60 -1.52
C ARG A 198 -2.11 19.70 -2.57
N GLU A 199 -1.00 20.44 -2.49
CA GLU A 199 -0.61 21.45 -3.49
C GLU A 199 -0.39 20.85 -4.89
N GLN A 200 0.16 19.63 -4.98
CA GLN A 200 0.42 18.95 -6.25
C GLN A 200 -0.68 17.94 -6.61
N HIS A 201 -1.26 17.28 -5.62
CA HIS A 201 -2.29 16.24 -5.77
C HIS A 201 -3.47 16.62 -4.85
N PRO A 202 -4.44 17.42 -5.33
CA PRO A 202 -5.57 17.82 -4.50
C PRO A 202 -6.40 16.62 -4.02
N PHE A 203 -6.67 16.55 -2.72
CA PHE A 203 -7.51 15.53 -2.10
C PHE A 203 -8.35 16.13 -0.97
N GLU A 204 -9.46 15.46 -0.65
CA GLU A 204 -10.33 15.79 0.48
C GLU A 204 -9.85 15.14 1.78
N ASP A 205 -10.08 15.81 2.90
CA ASP A 205 -9.68 15.27 4.21
C ASP A 205 -10.42 13.98 4.52
N LEU A 206 -9.67 12.93 4.88
CA LEU A 206 -10.19 11.62 5.23
C LEU A 206 -11.23 11.72 6.36
N GLN A 207 -12.43 11.18 6.10
CA GLN A 207 -13.50 11.05 7.08
C GLN A 207 -13.64 9.60 7.49
N TYR A 208 -13.75 9.34 8.79
CA TYR A 208 -13.91 7.99 9.32
C TYR A 208 -14.63 8.02 10.68
N LEU A 209 -15.21 6.87 11.07
CA LEU A 209 -15.88 6.69 12.36
C LEU A 209 -14.93 6.08 13.39
N ASN A 210 -15.17 6.41 14.66
CA ASN A 210 -14.55 5.75 15.81
C ASN A 210 -15.66 5.30 16.78
N PRO A 211 -15.96 3.99 16.89
CA PRO A 211 -15.27 2.87 16.25
C PRO A 211 -15.48 2.79 14.73
N THR A 212 -14.60 2.07 14.02
CA THR A 212 -14.65 1.94 12.56
C THR A 212 -15.97 1.31 12.09
N LEU A 213 -16.53 1.82 10.99
CA LEU A 213 -17.73 1.26 10.36
C LEU A 213 -17.48 -0.20 9.96
N LYS A 214 -18.30 -1.13 10.46
CA LYS A 214 -18.32 -2.54 10.07
C LYS A 214 -19.63 -2.82 9.34
N LEU A 215 -19.53 -3.18 8.06
CA LEU A 215 -20.63 -3.71 7.27
C LEU A 215 -20.35 -5.17 6.97
N THR A 216 -21.37 -6.00 7.09
CA THR A 216 -21.32 -7.37 6.56
C THR A 216 -21.33 -7.32 5.04
N TYR A 217 -20.78 -8.36 4.41
CA TYR A 217 -20.79 -8.48 2.96
C TYR A 217 -22.24 -8.38 2.39
N ALA A 218 -23.21 -9.02 3.05
CA ALA A 218 -24.62 -8.96 2.64
C ALA A 218 -25.22 -7.54 2.68
N GLU A 219 -24.87 -6.73 3.69
CA GLU A 219 -25.26 -5.32 3.75
C GLU A 219 -24.61 -4.52 2.62
N GLY A 220 -23.34 -4.79 2.31
CA GLY A 220 -22.63 -4.20 1.17
C GLY A 220 -23.32 -4.50 -0.16
N CYS A 221 -23.67 -5.76 -0.43
CA CYS A 221 -24.40 -6.15 -1.65
C CYS A 221 -25.79 -5.51 -1.72
N ALA A 222 -26.48 -5.36 -0.58
CA ALA A 222 -27.76 -4.66 -0.54
C ALA A 222 -27.63 -3.18 -0.94
N LEU A 223 -26.58 -2.48 -0.44
CA LEU A 223 -26.30 -1.09 -0.81
C LEU A 223 -25.97 -0.94 -2.30
N LEU A 224 -25.17 -1.86 -2.86
CA LEU A 224 -24.85 -1.88 -4.29
C LEU A 224 -26.12 -2.04 -5.14
N ARG A 225 -26.99 -2.99 -4.76
CA ARG A 225 -28.27 -3.20 -5.46
C ARG A 225 -29.20 -2.01 -5.32
N GLU A 226 -29.25 -1.35 -4.16
CA GLU A 226 -30.02 -0.11 -3.97
C GLU A 226 -29.50 1.02 -4.87
N ALA A 227 -28.18 1.09 -5.09
CA ALA A 227 -27.53 2.03 -6.00
C ALA A 227 -27.66 1.64 -7.50
N GLY A 228 -28.31 0.51 -7.82
CA GLY A 228 -28.53 0.04 -9.18
C GLY A 228 -27.37 -0.75 -9.79
N VAL A 229 -26.43 -1.24 -8.97
CA VAL A 229 -25.33 -2.12 -9.39
C VAL A 229 -25.75 -3.58 -9.23
N GLU A 230 -25.61 -4.38 -10.27
CA GLU A 230 -25.83 -5.83 -10.20
C GLU A 230 -24.70 -6.49 -9.41
N GLN A 231 -25.03 -7.10 -8.27
CA GLN A 231 -24.10 -7.82 -7.41
C GLN A 231 -24.78 -9.07 -6.85
N ASP A 232 -24.21 -10.24 -7.16
CA ASP A 232 -24.63 -11.54 -6.60
C ASP A 232 -24.18 -11.67 -5.14
N ASP A 233 -24.84 -12.54 -4.39
CA ASP A 233 -24.60 -12.75 -2.95
C ASP A 233 -23.30 -13.52 -2.65
N TYR A 234 -22.65 -14.10 -3.67
CA TYR A 234 -21.40 -14.86 -3.48
C TYR A 234 -20.28 -14.49 -4.46
N ASP A 235 -20.53 -13.58 -5.40
CA ASP A 235 -19.51 -13.11 -6.33
C ASP A 235 -18.57 -12.12 -5.65
N ASP A 236 -17.29 -12.13 -6.04
CA ASP A 236 -16.36 -11.13 -5.53
C ASP A 236 -16.79 -9.72 -5.98
N LEU A 237 -16.50 -8.69 -5.18
CA LEU A 237 -16.83 -7.32 -5.54
C LEU A 237 -15.93 -6.88 -6.69
N SER A 238 -16.53 -6.45 -7.79
CA SER A 238 -15.77 -6.05 -8.97
C SER A 238 -15.00 -4.73 -8.73
N THR A 239 -13.95 -4.52 -9.52
CA THR A 239 -13.15 -3.28 -9.50
C THR A 239 -13.65 -2.22 -10.47
N ALA A 240 -14.76 -2.49 -11.17
CA ALA A 240 -15.29 -1.74 -12.31
C ALA A 240 -16.36 -0.72 -11.92
#